data_AF-A0A9E5PXV5-F1
#
_entry.id   AF-A0A9E5PXV5-F1
#
_cell.length_a   1.000
_cell.length_b   1.000
_cell.length_c   1.000
_cell.angle_alpha   90.00
_cell.angle_beta   90.00
_cell.angle_gamma   90.00
#
_symmetry.space_group_name_H-M   'P 1'
#
loop_
_entity.id
_entity.type
_entity.pdbx_description
1 polymer ?
#
loop_
_entity_poly.entity_id
_entity_poly.type
_entity_poly.pdbx_seq_one_letter_code
_entity_poly.pdbx_strand_id
1 'polypeptide(L)' 'TDVGRQAVFVFDEVAGRLLVWDAADEAQRFVAPIGVALDADGQVLVADAELGAVFRLDREGRPIGSFGGDVLER' A
#
# COMPACT_ATOMS: atom_id res chain seq x y z
N THR A 1 -1.99 -15.57 11.35
CA THR A 1 -2.15 -15.30 9.91
C THR A 1 -0.76 -15.15 9.35
N ASP A 2 -0.39 -16.06 8.46
CA ASP A 2 0.83 -15.92 7.64
C ASP A 2 0.69 -14.59 6.88
N VAL A 3 1.67 -13.69 6.98
CA VAL A 3 1.71 -12.40 6.24
C VAL A 3 2.00 -12.72 4.76
N GLY A 4 1.07 -13.46 4.16
CA GLY A 4 1.15 -14.04 2.85
C GLY A 4 1.25 -12.94 1.81
N ARG A 5 2.47 -12.77 1.28
CA ARG A 5 2.90 -11.74 0.33
C ARG A 5 2.89 -10.33 0.91
N GLN A 6 4.07 -9.71 0.92
CA GLN A 6 4.31 -8.31 1.30
C GLN A 6 3.73 -7.38 0.22
N ALA A 7 2.40 -7.37 0.08
CA ALA A 7 1.72 -6.75 -1.05
C ALA A 7 0.25 -6.44 -0.73
N VAL A 8 -0.33 -5.54 -1.52
CA VAL A 8 -1.77 -5.27 -1.58
C VAL A 8 -2.36 -6.03 -2.76
N PHE A 9 -3.46 -6.75 -2.53
CA PHE A 9 -4.20 -7.47 -3.56
C PHE A 9 -5.40 -6.65 -4.00
N VAL A 10 -5.54 -6.41 -5.30
CA VAL A 10 -6.63 -5.61 -5.87
C VAL A 10 -7.43 -6.48 -6.82
N PHE A 11 -8.72 -6.62 -6.52
CA PHE A 11 -9.66 -7.41 -7.30
C PHE A 11 -10.49 -6.47 -8.19
N ASP A 12 -10.26 -6.55 -9.49
CA ASP A 12 -11.07 -5.89 -10.51
C ASP A 12 -12.11 -6.89 -11.01
N GLU A 13 -13.27 -6.92 -10.34
CA GLU A 13 -14.35 -7.87 -10.62
C GLU A 13 -14.91 -7.69 -12.04
N VAL A 14 -15.04 -6.44 -12.48
CA VAL A 14 -15.61 -6.10 -13.80
C VAL A 14 -14.72 -6.62 -14.92
N ALA A 15 -13.39 -6.45 -14.80
CA ALA A 15 -12.45 -6.96 -15.78
C ALA A 15 -12.03 -8.41 -15.53
N GLY A 16 -12.45 -9.03 -14.42
CA GLY A 16 -12.05 -10.37 -14.02
C GLY A 16 -10.54 -10.52 -13.76
N ARG A 17 -9.91 -9.50 -13.17
CA ARG A 17 -8.45 -9.49 -12.93
C ARG A 17 -8.09 -9.38 -11.45
N LEU A 18 -6.99 -10.04 -11.09
CA LEU A 18 -6.27 -9.80 -9.85
C LEU A 18 -5.01 -9.01 -10.17
N LEU A 19 -4.84 -7.86 -9.53
CA LEU A 19 -3.59 -7.10 -9.52
C LEU A 19 -2.91 -7.27 -8.16
N VAL A 20 -1.59 -7.22 -8.17
CA VAL A 20 -0.77 -7.28 -6.96
C VAL A 20 0.13 -6.06 -6.96
N TRP A 21 0.03 -5.25 -5.91
CA TRP A 21 0.87 -4.08 -5.70
C TRP A 21 1.85 -4.37 -4.57
N ASP A 22 3.13 -4.51 -4.90
CA ASP A 22 4.20 -4.83 -3.95
C ASP A 22 5.19 -3.67 -3.73
N ALA A 23 5.10 -2.61 -4.54
CA ALA A 23 5.89 -1.39 -4.40
C ALA A 23 5.24 -0.41 -3.41
N ALA A 24 5.97 -0.04 -2.37
CA ALA A 24 5.58 1.00 -1.43
C ALA A 24 5.98 2.39 -1.96
N ASP A 25 7.19 2.49 -2.52
CA ASP A 25 7.69 3.66 -3.25
C ASP A 25 8.54 3.23 -4.48
N GLU A 26 9.25 4.16 -5.13
CA GLU A 26 10.07 3.87 -6.32
C GLU A 26 11.26 2.93 -6.04
N ALA A 27 11.75 2.87 -4.81
CA ALA A 27 12.96 2.13 -4.42
C ALA A 27 12.68 0.98 -3.44
N GLN A 28 11.49 0.91 -2.86
CA GLN A 28 11.15 0.03 -1.76
C GLN A 28 9.85 -0.74 -1.98
N ARG A 29 9.88 -2.02 -1.59
CA ARG A 29 8.67 -2.86 -1.50
C ARG A 29 8.05 -2.76 -0.12
N PHE A 30 6.75 -3.04 -0.04
CA PHE A 30 6.10 -3.28 1.24
C PHE A 30 6.80 -4.39 2.01
N VAL A 31 6.72 -4.33 3.35
CA VAL A 31 7.30 -5.33 4.23
C VAL A 31 6.25 -5.97 5.11
N ALA A 32 5.40 -5.17 5.76
CA ALA A 32 4.26 -5.64 6.53
C ALA A 32 3.07 -4.67 6.37
N PRO A 33 2.41 -4.65 5.18
CA PRO A 33 1.24 -3.83 4.98
C PRO A 33 0.09 -4.36 5.85
N ILE A 34 -0.46 -3.51 6.72
CA ILE A 34 -1.47 -3.89 7.73
C ILE A 34 -2.81 -3.15 7.59
N GLY A 35 -2.87 -2.08 6.80
CA GLY A 35 -4.08 -1.28 6.64
C GLY A 35 -4.18 -0.66 5.27
N VAL A 36 -5.41 -0.53 4.75
CA VAL A 36 -5.71 0.11 3.48
C VAL A 36 -6.93 1.03 3.62
N ALA A 37 -6.86 2.23 3.04
CA ALA A 37 -7.96 3.20 3.02
C ALA A 37 -7.92 4.02 1.73
N LEU A 38 -9.01 4.72 1.41
CA LEU A 38 -9.05 5.73 0.36
C LEU A 38 -9.02 7.13 0.98
N ASP A 39 -8.32 8.06 0.35
CA ASP A 39 -8.44 9.49 0.67
C ASP A 39 -9.58 10.18 -0.12
N ALA A 40 -9.76 11.48 0.09
CA ALA A 40 -10.82 12.26 -0.55
C ALA A 40 -10.65 12.39 -2.08
N ASP A 41 -9.43 12.25 -2.60
CA ASP A 41 -9.13 12.28 -4.04
C ASP A 41 -9.23 10.88 -4.67
N GLY A 42 -9.46 9.86 -3.84
CA GLY A 42 -9.55 8.44 -4.19
C GLY A 42 -8.19 7.79 -4.47
N GLN A 43 -7.13 8.31 -3.84
CA GLN A 43 -5.82 7.67 -3.77
C GLN A 43 -5.87 6.57 -2.70
N VAL A 44 -5.02 5.55 -2.85
CA VAL A 44 -4.96 4.43 -1.91
C VAL A 44 -3.88 4.69 -0.87
N LEU A 45 -4.28 4.72 0.39
CA LEU A 45 -3.39 4.80 1.54
C LEU A 45 -3.09 3.39 2.04
N VAL A 46 -1.82 3.03 2.14
CA VAL A 46 -1.37 1.74 2.66
C VAL A 46 -0.47 1.99 3.86
N ALA A 47 -0.88 1.52 5.04
CA ALA A 47 -0.07 1.58 6.25
C ALA A 47 0.83 0.34 6.33
N ASP A 48 2.13 0.53 6.41
CA ASP A 48 3.11 -0.54 6.60
C ASP A 48 3.70 -0.47 8.00
N ALA A 49 3.51 -1.54 8.77
CA ALA A 49 3.89 -1.61 10.18
C ALA A 49 5.39 -1.72 10.40
N GLU A 50 6.12 -2.31 9.45
CA GLU A 50 7.56 -2.52 9.58
C GLU A 50 8.33 -1.30 9.06
N LEU A 51 7.80 -0.66 8.02
CA LEU A 51 8.35 0.59 7.49
C LEU A 51 7.97 1.82 8.31
N GLY A 52 7.01 1.71 9.24
CA GLY A 52 6.59 2.82 10.11
C GLY A 52 6.03 4.00 9.31
N ALA A 53 5.38 3.74 8.18
CA ALA A 53 4.96 4.77 7.25
C ALA A 53 3.61 4.45 6.60
N VAL A 54 2.94 5.50 6.13
CA VAL A 54 1.79 5.39 5.24
C VAL A 54 2.22 5.80 3.84
N PHE A 55 2.01 4.90 2.88
CA PHE A 55 2.30 5.11 1.47
C PHE A 55 1.01 5.48 0.74
N ARG A 56 1.10 6.48 -0.13
CA ARG A 56 0.03 6.91 -1.04
C ARG A 56 0.31 6.32 -2.41
N LEU A 57 -0.69 5.65 -2.98
CA LEU A 57 -0.67 5.10 -4.33
C LEU A 57 -1.79 5.72 -5.18
N ASP A 58 -1.56 5.85 -6.47
CA ASP A 58 -2.62 6.15 -7.43
C ASP A 58 -3.59 4.94 -7.61
N ARG A 59 -4.63 5.11 -8.42
CA ARG A 59 -5.64 4.06 -8.66
C ARG A 59 -5.10 2.84 -9.39
N GLU A 60 -3.94 2.96 -10.02
CA GLU A 60 -3.24 1.87 -10.70
C GLU A 60 -2.17 1.22 -9.81
N GLY A 61 -1.98 1.70 -8.58
CA GLY A 61 -1.01 1.20 -7.61
C GLY A 61 0.37 1.82 -7.72
N ARG A 62 0.54 2.90 -8.49
CA ARG A 62 1.83 3.59 -8.59
C ARG A 62 2.05 4.47 -7.37
N PRO A 63 3.23 4.41 -6.73
CA PRO A 63 3.54 5.30 -5.63
C PRO A 63 3.52 6.77 -6.04
N ILE A 64 2.90 7.60 -5.21
CA ILE A 64 2.84 9.06 -5.39
C ILE A 64 3.40 9.83 -4.18
N GLY A 65 3.73 9.14 -3.09
CA GLY A 65 4.42 9.70 -1.93
C GLY A 65 4.17 8.91 -0.66
N SER A 66 4.78 9.32 0.44
CA SER A 66 4.60 8.72 1.76
C SER A 66 4.67 9.77 2.86
N PHE A 67 4.21 9.41 4.06
CA PHE A 67 4.32 10.23 5.26
C PHE A 67 4.40 9.37 6.52
N GLY A 68 4.83 9.98 7.63
CA GLY A 68 4.86 9.34 8.94
C GLY A 68 6.13 8.55 9.26
N GLY A 69 7.06 8.37 8.31
CA GLY A 69 8.29 7.57 8.48
C GLY A 69 9.21 7.95 9.66
N ASP A 70 9.03 9.15 10.22
CA ASP A 70 9.80 9.63 11.39
C ASP A 70 8.90 9.97 12.60
N VAL A 71 7.59 9.67 12.52
CA VAL A 71 6.59 10.13 13.50
C VAL A 71 5.70 8.98 14.00
N LEU A 72 5.55 7.90 13.23
CA LEU A 72 4.74 6.75 13.60
C LEU A 72 5.58 5.78 14.44
N GLU A 73 5.33 5.76 15.74
CA GLU A 73 5.89 4.75 16.64
C GLU A 73 5.04 3.46 16.61
N ARG A 74 5.73 2.32 16.75
CA ARG A 74 5.14 0.98 16.73
C ARG A 74 4.65 0.55 18.12
#